data_AF-A0A1R3RUV9-F1
#
_entry.id   AF-A0A1R3RUV9-F1
#
_cell.length_a   1.000
_cell.length_b   1.000
_cell.length_c   1.000
_cell.angle_alpha   90.00
_cell.angle_beta   90.00
_cell.angle_gamma   90.00
#
_symmetry.space_group_name_H-M   'P 1'
#
loop_
_entity.id
_entity.type
_entity.pdbx_description
1 polymer ?
#
loop_
_entity_poly.entity_id
_entity_poly.type
_entity_poly.pdbx_seq_one_letter_code
_entity_poly.pdbx_strand_id
1 'polypeptide(L)'
;MTTDLFALGSTLYEIFQGTSPYEEIPSDEVEKLFEQKKFSDISHIVCGNIIKQCWLSQVDSAARVQTVVGDIISCTVNADCIPRLDGLDIGQDVLIGQVVSP
;
A
#
# COMPACT_ATOMS: atom_id res chain seq x y z
N MET A 1 -12.45 -13.62 -19.09
CA MET A 1 -12.95 -13.08 -17.81
C MET A 1 -11.90 -13.39 -16.76
N THR A 2 -10.98 -12.47 -16.47
CA THR A 2 -10.04 -12.63 -15.34
C THR A 2 -10.60 -11.86 -14.16
N THR A 3 -11.68 -12.39 -13.59
CA THR A 3 -12.40 -11.79 -12.45
C THR A 3 -11.49 -11.59 -11.23
N ASP A 4 -10.45 -12.41 -11.10
CA ASP A 4 -9.53 -12.37 -9.96
C ASP A 4 -8.66 -11.12 -9.96
N LEU A 5 -8.15 -10.70 -11.13
CA LEU A 5 -7.36 -9.46 -11.23
C LEU A 5 -8.22 -8.23 -11.01
N PHE A 6 -9.45 -8.28 -11.51
CA PHE A 6 -10.42 -7.25 -11.24
C PHE A 6 -10.70 -7.10 -9.74
N ALA A 7 -11.02 -8.22 -9.07
CA ALA A 7 -11.25 -8.25 -7.62
C ALA A 7 -10.01 -7.78 -6.85
N LEU A 8 -8.82 -8.22 -7.26
CA LEU A 8 -7.55 -7.77 -6.68
C LEU A 8 -7.36 -6.25 -6.82
N GLY A 9 -7.67 -5.67 -7.98
CA GLY A 9 -7.64 -4.22 -8.19
C GLY A 9 -8.59 -3.48 -7.24
N SER A 10 -9.80 -4.00 -7.04
CA SER A 10 -10.79 -3.42 -6.12
C SER A 10 -10.34 -3.54 -4.66
N THR A 11 -9.76 -4.67 -4.25
CA THR A 11 -9.17 -4.84 -2.92
C THR A 11 -8.03 -3.85 -2.68
N LEU A 12 -7.15 -3.65 -3.67
CA LEU A 12 -6.08 -2.66 -3.57
C LEU A 12 -6.62 -1.23 -3.43
N TYR A 13 -7.66 -0.87 -4.19
CA TYR A 13 -8.33 0.42 -4.03
C TYR A 13 -8.83 0.63 -2.59
N GLU A 14 -9.53 -0.37 -2.06
CA GLU A 14 -10.10 -0.32 -0.70
C GLU A 14 -8.99 -0.20 0.36
N ILE A 15 -7.88 -0.92 0.20
CA ILE A 15 -6.73 -0.81 1.11
C ILE A 15 -6.18 0.61 1.16
N PHE A 16 -6.05 1.29 0.01
CA PHE A 16 -5.43 2.62 -0.04
C PHE A 16 -6.40 3.76 0.28
N GLN A 17 -7.69 3.61 -0.01
CA GLN A 17 -8.70 4.66 0.23
C GLN A 17 -9.48 4.48 1.54
N GLY A 18 -9.50 3.27 2.09
CA GLY A 18 -10.31 2.91 3.26
C GLY A 18 -11.80 2.73 2.97
N THR A 19 -12.22 2.82 1.71
CA THR A 19 -13.61 2.66 1.26
C THR A 19 -13.66 1.83 -0.01
N SER A 20 -14.74 1.07 -0.19
CA SER A 20 -14.95 0.30 -1.42
C SER A 20 -15.05 1.23 -2.64
N PRO A 21 -14.52 0.84 -3.81
CA PRO A 21 -14.79 1.58 -5.03
C PRO A 21 -16.30 1.59 -5.28
N TYR A 22 -16.87 2.79 -5.44
CA TYR A 22 -18.31 3.00 -5.68
C TYR A 22 -19.24 2.60 -4.53
N GLU A 23 -18.82 2.78 -3.28
CA GLU A 23 -19.63 2.51 -2.07
C GLU A 23 -21.04 3.12 -2.11
N GLU A 24 -21.21 4.28 -2.76
CA GLU A 24 -22.50 4.96 -2.89
C GLU A 24 -23.32 4.55 -4.14
N ILE A 25 -22.79 3.67 -5.00
CA ILE A 25 -23.45 3.24 -6.24
C ILE A 25 -24.04 1.83 -6.04
N PRO A 26 -25.30 1.60 -6.45
CA PRO A 26 -25.89 0.27 -6.39
C PRO A 26 -25.16 -0.71 -7.33
N SER A 27 -25.03 -1.97 -6.88
CA SER A 27 -24.18 -2.99 -7.51
C SER A 27 -24.48 -3.25 -8.99
N ASP A 28 -25.72 -3.06 -9.43
CA ASP A 28 -26.15 -3.24 -10.82
C ASP A 28 -25.71 -2.09 -11.75
N GLU A 29 -25.53 -0.89 -11.21
CA GLU A 29 -24.94 0.24 -11.95
C GLU A 29 -23.41 0.14 -11.98
N VAL A 30 -22.82 -0.37 -10.91
CA VAL A 30 -21.39 -0.66 -10.81
C VAL A 30 -20.94 -1.62 -11.92
N GLU A 31 -21.67 -2.72 -12.13
CA GLU A 31 -21.39 -3.67 -13.22
C GLU A 31 -21.42 -3.01 -14.60
N LYS A 32 -22.40 -2.11 -14.86
CA LYS A 32 -22.47 -1.35 -16.12
C LYS A 32 -21.29 -0.40 -16.31
N LEU A 33 -20.85 0.30 -15.25
CA LEU A 33 -19.68 1.17 -15.31
C LEU A 33 -18.41 0.38 -15.63
N PHE A 34 -18.30 -0.82 -15.06
CA PHE A 34 -17.20 -1.74 -15.32
C PHE A 34 -17.22 -2.31 -16.74
N GLU A 35 -18.36 -2.75 -17.26
CA GLU A 35 -18.51 -3.17 -18.66
C GLU A 35 -18.15 -2.06 -19.65
N GLN A 36 -18.55 -0.82 -19.31
CA GLN A 36 -18.25 0.36 -20.12
C GLN A 36 -16.81 0.87 -19.96
N LYS A 37 -16.01 0.26 -19.06
CA LYS A 37 -14.66 0.68 -18.70
C LYS A 37 -14.58 2.15 -18.29
N LYS A 38 -15.64 2.68 -17.67
CA LYS A 38 -15.72 4.06 -17.18
C LYS A 38 -15.36 4.08 -15.71
N PHE A 39 -14.12 4.45 -15.45
CA PHE A 39 -13.58 4.58 -14.10
C PHE A 39 -13.34 6.04 -13.78
N SER A 40 -13.64 6.43 -12.54
CA SER A 40 -13.22 7.72 -11.99
C SER A 40 -11.69 7.85 -12.10
N ASP A 41 -11.20 9.08 -12.17
CA ASP A 41 -9.76 9.30 -12.18
C ASP A 41 -9.17 8.97 -10.80
N ILE A 42 -8.38 7.89 -10.76
CA ILE A 42 -7.70 7.39 -9.57
C ILE A 42 -6.19 7.59 -9.63
N SER A 43 -5.68 8.41 -10.55
CA SER A 43 -4.24 8.66 -10.72
C SER A 43 -3.58 9.30 -9.48
N HIS A 44 -4.36 9.89 -8.58
CA HIS A 44 -3.89 10.48 -7.32
C HIS A 44 -3.68 9.43 -6.20
N ILE A 45 -4.23 8.23 -6.35
CA ILE A 45 -4.13 7.17 -5.35
C ILE A 45 -2.78 6.45 -5.51
N VAL A 46 -2.13 6.13 -4.39
CA VAL A 46 -0.95 5.25 -4.39
C VAL A 46 -1.33 3.92 -5.04
N CYS A 47 -0.51 3.44 -5.98
CA CYS A 47 -0.84 2.28 -6.83
C CYS A 47 -2.06 2.47 -7.77
N GLY A 48 -2.62 3.67 -7.91
CA GLY A 48 -3.80 3.93 -8.75
C GLY A 48 -3.65 3.46 -10.21
N ASN A 49 -2.45 3.60 -10.77
CA ASN A 49 -2.18 3.13 -12.13
C ASN A 49 -2.26 1.60 -12.28
N ILE A 50 -1.74 0.82 -11.31
CA ILE A 50 -1.80 -0.65 -11.38
C ILE A 50 -3.22 -1.14 -11.06
N ILE A 51 -3.95 -0.46 -10.15
CA ILE A 51 -5.38 -0.70 -9.90
C ILE A 51 -6.21 -0.53 -11.18
N LYS A 52 -6.01 0.58 -11.91
CA LYS A 52 -6.72 0.83 -13.17
C LYS A 52 -6.40 -0.23 -14.22
N GLN A 53 -5.14 -0.66 -14.33
CA GLN A 53 -4.75 -1.73 -15.24
C GLN A 53 -5.41 -3.07 -14.89
N CYS A 54 -5.53 -3.40 -13.59
CA CYS A 54 -6.28 -4.56 -13.13
C CYS A 54 -7.73 -4.52 -13.61
N TRP A 55 -8.42 -3.39 -13.41
CA TRP A 55 -9.81 -3.25 -13.83
C TRP A 55 -10.00 -3.28 -15.36
N LEU A 56 -9.04 -2.76 -16.12
CA LEU A 56 -9.06 -2.78 -17.58
C LEU A 56 -8.63 -4.13 -18.19
N SER A 57 -8.30 -5.13 -17.35
CA SER A 57 -7.70 -6.40 -17.77
C SER A 57 -6.41 -6.22 -18.60
N GLN A 58 -5.59 -5.24 -18.21
CA GLN A 58 -4.31 -4.92 -18.86
C GLN A 58 -3.08 -5.53 -18.16
N VAL A 59 -3.31 -6.25 -17.06
CA VAL A 59 -2.30 -7.04 -16.37
C VAL A 59 -2.57 -8.52 -16.63
N ASP A 60 -1.51 -9.30 -16.76
CA ASP A 60 -1.55 -10.72 -17.11
C ASP A 60 -1.51 -11.66 -15.90
N SER A 61 -1.05 -11.18 -14.74
CA SER A 61 -0.91 -12.02 -13.52
C SER A 61 -0.91 -11.22 -12.23
N ALA A 62 -1.34 -11.86 -11.14
CA ALA A 62 -1.26 -11.29 -9.79
C ALA A 62 0.19 -11.10 -9.32
N ALA A 63 1.11 -11.95 -9.79
CA ALA A 63 2.54 -11.81 -9.51
C ALA A 63 3.08 -10.47 -10.03
N ARG A 64 2.71 -10.07 -11.25
CA ARG A 64 3.07 -8.76 -11.80
C ARG A 64 2.50 -7.60 -10.98
N VAL A 65 1.26 -7.72 -10.51
CA VAL A 65 0.64 -6.73 -9.61
C VAL A 65 1.45 -6.60 -8.33
N GLN A 66 1.80 -7.74 -7.70
CA GLN A 66 2.58 -7.78 -6.47
C GLN A 66 3.94 -7.11 -6.64
N THR A 67 4.69 -7.41 -7.71
CA THR A 67 5.99 -6.77 -7.99
C THR A 67 5.85 -5.26 -8.06
N VAL A 68 4.92 -4.77 -8.89
CA VAL A 68 4.72 -3.32 -9.09
C VAL A 68 4.31 -2.62 -7.80
N VAL A 69 3.40 -3.22 -7.02
CA VAL A 69 2.99 -2.67 -5.72
C VAL A 69 4.15 -2.63 -4.74
N GLY A 70 4.95 -3.70 -4.68
CA GLY A 70 6.15 -3.78 -3.83
C GLY A 70 7.17 -2.70 -4.18
N ASP A 71 7.43 -2.47 -5.47
CA ASP A 71 8.35 -1.42 -5.94
C ASP A 71 7.85 -0.02 -5.56
N ILE A 72 6.55 0.27 -5.78
CA ILE A 72 5.93 1.55 -5.42
C ILE A 72 6.06 1.80 -3.92
N ILE A 73 5.69 0.82 -3.09
CA ILE A 73 5.73 0.94 -1.64
C ILE A 73 7.18 1.12 -1.15
N SER A 74 8.13 0.40 -1.74
CA SER A 74 9.55 0.52 -1.42
C SER A 74 10.11 1.91 -1.70
N CYS A 75 9.64 2.59 -2.76
CA CYS A 75 10.00 3.97 -3.04
C CYS A 75 9.39 4.96 -2.04
N THR A 76 8.16 4.73 -1.58
CA THR A 76 7.52 5.60 -0.57
C THR A 76 8.17 5.49 0.81
N VAL A 77 8.50 4.28 1.27
CA VAL A 77 9.15 4.08 2.59
C VAL A 77 10.60 4.58 2.63
N ASN A 78 11.26 4.68 1.46
CA ASN A 78 12.61 5.21 1.38
C ASN A 78 12.64 6.75 1.26
N ALA A 79 11.53 7.38 0.86
CA ALA A 79 11.36 8.84 0.89
C ALA A 79 10.92 9.34 2.27
N ASP A 80 10.17 8.52 3.02
CA ASP A 80 9.76 8.80 4.40
C ASP A 80 10.74 8.18 5.40
N CYS A 81 11.89 8.84 5.59
CA CYS A 81 12.70 8.67 6.80
C CYS A 81 11.84 9.01 8.02
N ILE A 82 11.10 8.04 8.57
CA ILE A 82 10.73 8.08 9.98
C ILE A 82 12.07 8.09 10.72
N PRO A 83 12.41 9.16 11.48
CA PRO A 83 13.66 9.15 12.22
C PRO A 83 13.66 7.91 13.10
N ARG A 84 14.74 7.11 12.96
CA ARG A 84 15.08 6.04 13.89
C ARG A 84 14.83 6.56 15.29
N LEU A 85 14.04 5.85 16.09
CA LEU A 85 14.06 6.01 17.53
C LEU A 85 15.41 5.47 18.04
N ASP A 86 16.50 6.18 17.73
CA ASP A 86 17.77 6.04 18.43
C ASP A 86 17.57 6.78 19.76
N GLY A 87 17.07 6.08 20.77
CA GLY A 87 16.71 6.73 22.03
C GLY A 87 16.12 5.81 23.10
N LEU A 88 16.82 4.73 23.44
CA LEU A 88 16.75 4.19 24.79
C LEU A 88 18.17 4.11 25.35
N ASP A 89 18.70 5.28 25.70
CA ASP A 89 19.80 5.40 26.65
C ASP A 89 19.25 5.01 28.03
N ILE A 90 19.36 3.72 28.36
CA ILE A 90 19.25 3.28 29.76
C ILE A 90 20.65 3.47 30.32
N GLY A 91 20.85 4.59 31.00
CA GLY A 91 22.14 5.02 31.53
C GLY A 91 22.87 3.90 32.27
N GLN A 92 24.14 3.69 31.90
CA GLN A 92 25.09 3.06 32.80
C GLN A 92 25.40 4.04 33.92
N ASP A 93 24.69 3.90 35.03
CA ASP A 93 25.13 4.50 36.29
C ASP A 93 26.42 3.79 36.72
N VAL A 94 27.54 4.49 36.50
CA VAL A 94 28.86 4.08 36.95
C VAL A 94 28.92 4.40 38.44
N LEU A 95 28.87 3.38 39.30
CA LEU A 95 29.30 3.55 40.69
C LEU A 95 30.72 3.02 40.84
N ILE A 96 31.65 3.96 40.83
CA ILE A 96 33.07 3.79 41.10
C ILE A 96 33.23 3.33 42.56
N GLY A 97 33.64 2.07 42.75
CA GLY A 97 34.25 1.62 43.99
C GLY A 97 35.77 1.76 43.90
N GLN A 98 36.32 2.88 44.34
CA GLN A 98 37.75 2.99 44.64
C GLN A 98 38.03 2.29 45.99
N VAL A 99 39.01 1.39 46.03
CA VAL A 99 40.23 1.58 46.83
C VAL A 99 41.17 0.40 46.61
N VAL A 100 42.37 0.76 46.17
CA VAL A 100 43.52 -0.12 45.97
C VAL A 100 44.16 -0.47 47.32
N SER A 101 44.61 -1.73 47.45
CA SER A 101 45.39 -2.26 48.57
C SER A 101 46.72 -1.52 48.80
N PRO A 102 47.38 -1.83 49.91
CA PRO A 102 48.69 -2.49 49.80
C PRO A 102 48.65 -3.97 50.18
#